data_AF-A0A7X5JKE1-F1
#
_entry.id   AF-A0A7X5JKE1-F1
#
_cell.length_a   1.000
_cell.length_b   1.000
_cell.length_c   1.000
_cell.angle_alpha   90.00
_cell.angle_beta   90.00
_cell.angle_gamma   90.00
#
_symmetry.space_group_name_H-M   'P 1'
#
loop_
_entity.id
_entity.type
_entity.pdbx_description
1 polymer ?
#
loop_
_entity_poly.entity_id
_entity_poly.type
_entity_poly.pdbx_seq_one_letter_code
_entity_poly.pdbx_strand_id
1 'polypeptide(L)'
;MPRILTTKESLLNYAAWYAMRYFPSLRKLREALMKKSENHEILVASVMEEMSEYISEERTVDGLVRMYTEQSKTRPYIEQKLRQKKFGEEIIISTLESYKDSFLSWNTYEQMITQKIFNYLEKNKSKKYIFGTLSQKYSNFKNEIQELLNELSPDEMESIRTEYAKLSGKYDVTNRKEQQKIIQKLCMKGFSYDTIKKVMRGEE
;
A
#
# COMPACT_ATOMS: atom_id res chain seq x y z
N MET A 1 11.55 -20.12 24.37
CA MET A 1 12.66 -19.34 23.79
C MET A 1 12.97 -19.88 22.40
N PRO A 2 13.31 -19.04 21.41
CA PRO A 2 13.75 -19.55 20.11
C PRO A 2 15.02 -20.40 20.29
N ARG A 3 15.10 -21.54 19.59
CA ARG A 3 16.29 -22.40 19.59
C ARG A 3 17.52 -21.61 19.12
N ILE A 4 18.56 -21.58 19.95
CA ILE A 4 19.89 -21.03 19.63
C ILE A 4 20.66 -22.05 18.79
N LEU A 5 21.33 -21.57 17.74
CA LEU A 5 22.10 -22.38 16.81
C LEU A 5 23.58 -22.11 17.06
N THR A 6 24.31 -23.15 17.47
CA THR A 6 25.70 -23.04 17.93
C THR A 6 26.73 -23.63 16.96
N THR A 7 26.27 -24.31 15.90
CA THR A 7 27.16 -24.94 14.90
C THR A 7 27.06 -24.22 13.55
N LYS A 8 28.15 -24.23 12.78
CA LYS A 8 28.20 -23.61 11.44
C LYS A 8 27.13 -24.19 10.52
N GLU A 9 27.04 -25.51 10.46
CA GLU A 9 26.07 -26.23 9.62
C GLU A 9 24.61 -25.86 9.95
N SER A 10 24.23 -25.84 11.24
CA SER A 10 22.87 -25.49 11.62
C SER A 10 22.51 -24.04 11.31
N LEU A 11 23.46 -23.12 11.48
CA LEU A 11 23.28 -21.71 11.17
C LEU A 11 23.26 -21.45 9.66
N LEU A 12 24.06 -22.19 8.88
CA LEU A 12 24.04 -22.16 7.41
C LEU A 12 22.71 -22.67 6.85
N ASN A 13 22.20 -23.79 7.36
CA ASN A 13 20.88 -24.31 6.99
C ASN A 13 19.77 -23.29 7.27
N TYR A 14 19.85 -22.61 8.42
CA TYR A 14 18.94 -21.51 8.73
C TYR A 14 19.12 -20.31 7.78
N ALA A 15 20.36 -19.95 7.44
CA ALA A 15 20.66 -18.86 6.51
C ALA A 15 20.07 -19.12 5.12
N ALA A 16 20.26 -20.32 4.58
CA ALA A 16 19.70 -20.74 3.30
C ALA A 16 18.16 -20.69 3.30
N TRP A 17 17.53 -21.27 4.32
CA TRP A 17 16.07 -21.20 4.48
C TRP A 17 15.57 -19.74 4.56
N TYR A 18 16.25 -18.91 5.36
CA TYR A 18 15.86 -17.52 5.57
C TYR A 18 16.01 -16.69 4.28
N ALA A 19 17.11 -16.90 3.55
CA ALA A 19 17.36 -16.26 2.27
C ALA A 19 16.27 -16.62 1.24
N MET A 20 15.96 -17.92 1.10
CA MET A 20 14.92 -18.42 0.19
C MET A 20 13.53 -17.90 0.55
N ARG A 21 13.20 -17.84 1.84
CA ARG A 21 11.85 -17.47 2.30
C ARG A 21 11.59 -15.97 2.22
N TYR A 22 12.59 -15.17 2.57
CA TYR A 22 12.38 -13.75 2.83
C TYR A 22 13.09 -12.81 1.86
N PHE A 23 14.04 -13.30 1.05
CA PHE A 23 14.84 -12.46 0.14
C PHE A 23 15.39 -11.21 0.86
N PRO A 24 16.24 -11.40 1.90
CA PRO A 24 16.81 -10.30 2.69
C PRO A 24 18.02 -9.67 2.00
N SER A 25 18.40 -8.47 2.45
CA SER A 25 19.77 -7.98 2.24
C SER A 25 20.78 -8.82 3.04
N LEU A 26 22.05 -8.78 2.66
CA LEU A 26 23.16 -9.34 3.43
C LEU A 26 23.19 -8.76 4.84
N ARG A 27 22.93 -7.45 4.98
CA ARG A 27 22.82 -6.78 6.29
C ARG A 27 21.70 -7.37 7.15
N LYS A 28 20.53 -7.60 6.56
CA LYS A 28 19.37 -8.15 7.29
C LYS A 28 19.53 -9.64 7.60
N LEU A 29 20.20 -10.39 6.71
CA LEU A 29 20.60 -11.77 6.97
C LEU A 29 21.54 -11.83 8.17
N ARG A 30 22.61 -11.04 8.18
CA ARG A 30 23.57 -10.98 9.31
C ARG A 30 22.86 -10.70 10.63
N GLU A 31 21.93 -9.73 10.67
CA GLU A 31 21.14 -9.43 11.87
C GLU A 31 20.28 -10.60 12.34
N ALA A 32 19.71 -11.38 11.41
CA ALA A 32 18.94 -12.56 11.75
C ALA A 32 19.83 -13.68 12.30
N LEU A 33 21.03 -13.87 11.71
CA LEU A 33 21.99 -14.86 12.17
C LEU A 33 22.55 -14.52 13.56
N MET A 34 22.91 -13.26 13.81
CA MET A 34 23.35 -12.79 15.13
C MET A 34 22.33 -13.10 16.22
N LYS A 35 21.04 -12.87 15.95
CA LYS A 35 19.97 -13.20 16.90
C LYS A 35 19.81 -14.70 17.13
N LYS A 36 20.11 -15.53 16.12
CA LYS A 36 19.99 -16.99 16.19
C LYS A 36 21.20 -17.68 16.81
N SER A 37 22.35 -17.03 16.83
CA SER A 37 23.60 -17.54 17.40
C SER A 37 24.00 -16.88 18.71
N GLU A 38 23.09 -16.15 19.37
CA GLU A 38 23.39 -15.40 20.62
C GLU A 38 24.57 -14.42 20.46
N ASN A 39 24.61 -13.73 19.32
CA ASN A 39 25.65 -12.78 18.91
C ASN A 39 27.06 -13.37 18.77
N HIS A 40 27.17 -14.66 18.44
CA HIS A 40 28.47 -15.27 18.17
C HIS A 40 29.07 -14.77 16.84
N GLU A 41 29.88 -13.71 16.89
CA GLU A 41 30.38 -12.99 15.71
C GLU A 41 31.21 -13.83 14.74
N ILE A 42 32.17 -14.62 15.26
CA ILE A 42 33.07 -15.44 14.42
C ILE A 42 32.26 -16.46 13.61
N LEU A 43 31.29 -17.12 14.24
CA LEU A 43 30.41 -18.08 13.60
C LEU A 43 29.58 -17.41 12.49
N VAL A 44 28.98 -16.26 12.79
CA VAL A 44 28.19 -15.50 11.82
C VAL A 44 29.05 -15.02 10.65
N ALA A 45 30.26 -14.54 10.90
CA ALA A 45 31.18 -14.11 9.84
C ALA A 45 31.48 -15.26 8.87
N SER A 46 31.77 -16.45 9.40
CA SER A 46 32.05 -17.63 8.56
C SER A 46 30.86 -18.09 7.71
N VAL A 47 29.62 -17.93 8.21
CA VAL A 47 28.40 -18.25 7.45
C VAL A 47 28.10 -17.14 6.44
N MET A 48 28.32 -15.88 6.80
CA MET A 48 28.10 -14.75 5.90
C MET A 48 29.06 -14.75 4.72
N GLU A 49 30.33 -15.11 4.92
CA GLU A 49 31.31 -15.30 3.84
C GLU A 49 30.79 -16.30 2.81
N GLU A 50 30.40 -17.48 3.26
CA GLU A 50 29.85 -18.53 2.39
C GLU A 50 28.54 -18.10 1.70
N MET A 51 27.61 -17.49 2.44
CA MET A 51 26.33 -17.02 1.86
C MET A 51 26.50 -15.87 0.87
N SER A 52 27.54 -15.05 1.02
CA SER A 52 27.77 -13.89 0.14
C SER A 52 28.13 -14.29 -1.29
N GLU A 53 28.68 -15.49 -1.49
CA GLU A 53 28.97 -16.04 -2.82
C GLU A 53 27.69 -16.39 -3.61
N TYR A 54 26.59 -16.68 -2.90
CA TYR A 54 25.34 -17.14 -3.51
C TYR A 54 24.27 -16.04 -3.59
N ILE A 55 24.37 -14.99 -2.78
CA ILE A 55 23.37 -13.91 -2.72
C ILE A 55 23.86 -12.70 -3.51
N SER A 56 23.22 -12.43 -4.65
CA SER A 56 23.32 -11.13 -5.32
C SER A 56 22.18 -10.22 -4.84
N GLU A 57 22.53 -9.12 -4.18
CA GLU A 57 21.56 -8.12 -3.76
C GLU A 57 20.92 -7.42 -4.97
N GLU A 58 21.67 -7.19 -6.04
CA GLU A 58 21.19 -6.57 -7.28
C GLU A 58 20.09 -7.41 -7.92
N ARG A 59 20.33 -8.71 -8.11
CA ARG A 59 19.32 -9.63 -8.66
C ARG A 59 18.10 -9.75 -7.76
N THR A 60 18.34 -9.75 -6.44
CA THR A 60 17.26 -9.81 -5.46
C THR A 60 16.38 -8.55 -5.51
N VAL A 61 16.99 -7.37 -5.60
CA VAL A 61 16.29 -6.09 -5.71
C VAL A 61 15.54 -6.01 -7.04
N ASP A 62 16.15 -6.39 -8.17
CA ASP A 62 15.48 -6.47 -9.48
C ASP A 62 14.20 -7.32 -9.41
N GLY A 63 14.32 -8.56 -8.90
CA GLY A 63 13.19 -9.47 -8.78
C GLY A 63 12.07 -8.92 -7.89
N LEU A 64 12.42 -8.24 -6.78
CA LEU A 64 11.44 -7.60 -5.90
C LEU A 64 10.77 -6.40 -6.57
N VAL A 65 11.52 -5.54 -7.26
CA VAL A 65 10.97 -4.38 -7.98
C VAL A 65 10.02 -4.84 -9.08
N ARG A 66 10.41 -5.85 -9.86
CA ARG A 66 9.56 -6.48 -10.88
C ARG A 66 8.24 -6.97 -10.30
N MET A 67 8.31 -7.83 -9.28
CA MET A 67 7.14 -8.39 -8.62
C MET A 67 6.20 -7.29 -8.08
N TYR A 68 6.74 -6.25 -7.47
CA TYR A 68 5.92 -5.15 -6.96
C TYR A 68 5.31 -4.29 -8.07
N THR A 69 6.03 -4.10 -9.18
CA THR A 69 5.53 -3.37 -10.35
C THR A 69 4.37 -4.13 -11.01
N GLU A 70 4.48 -5.45 -11.15
CA GLU A 70 3.40 -6.33 -11.62
C GLU A 70 2.15 -6.27 -10.72
N GLN A 71 2.33 -5.96 -9.43
CA GLN A 71 1.25 -5.72 -8.47
C GLN A 71 0.75 -4.27 -8.42
N SER A 72 1.15 -3.45 -9.39
CA SER A 72 0.84 -2.01 -9.50
C SER A 72 1.18 -1.23 -8.21
N LYS A 73 2.30 -1.58 -7.56
CA LYS A 73 2.82 -0.79 -6.43
C LYS A 73 3.59 0.41 -6.95
N THR A 74 3.45 1.53 -6.25
CA THR A 74 4.08 2.80 -6.63
C THR A 74 5.56 2.81 -6.26
N ARG A 75 6.37 3.59 -6.99
CA ARG A 75 7.80 3.77 -6.71
C ARG A 75 8.09 4.08 -5.22
N PRO A 76 7.43 5.05 -4.56
CA PRO A 76 7.71 5.34 -3.14
C PRO A 76 7.42 4.16 -2.21
N TYR A 77 6.40 3.35 -2.51
CA TYR A 77 6.09 2.15 -1.73
C TYR A 77 7.21 1.10 -1.85
N ILE A 78 7.68 0.85 -3.08
CA ILE A 78 8.73 -0.14 -3.35
C ILE A 78 10.03 0.30 -2.69
N GLU A 79 10.41 1.56 -2.88
CA GLU A 79 11.60 2.15 -2.26
C GLU A 79 11.58 2.00 -0.74
N GLN A 80 10.47 2.37 -0.09
CA GLN A 80 10.32 2.20 1.35
C GLN A 80 10.46 0.73 1.79
N LYS A 81 9.92 -0.22 1.01
CA LYS A 81 10.04 -1.66 1.30
C LYS A 81 11.47 -2.18 1.18
N LEU A 82 12.21 -1.71 0.17
CA LEU A 82 13.62 -2.08 -0.01
C LEU A 82 14.50 -1.49 1.10
N ARG A 83 14.27 -0.24 1.51
CA ARG A 83 14.94 0.38 2.67
C ARG A 83 14.64 -0.36 3.97
N GLN A 84 13.39 -0.77 4.21
CA GLN A 84 13.01 -1.62 5.36
C GLN A 84 13.70 -3.00 5.33
N LYS A 85 14.01 -3.49 4.13
CA LYS A 85 14.80 -4.71 3.91
C LYS A 85 16.31 -4.47 3.98
N LYS A 86 16.74 -3.23 4.20
CA LYS A 86 18.12 -2.83 4.49
C LYS A 86 19.11 -2.97 3.31
N PHE A 87 18.63 -3.03 2.07
CA PHE A 87 19.48 -2.98 0.88
C PHE A 87 20.24 -1.67 0.74
N GLY A 88 21.35 -1.70 -0.01
CA GLY A 88 22.18 -0.53 -0.31
C GLY A 88 21.44 0.52 -1.14
N GLU A 89 21.70 1.79 -0.85
CA GLU A 89 21.01 2.92 -1.47
C GLU A 89 21.21 2.97 -3.00
N GLU A 90 22.45 2.76 -3.44
CA GLU A 90 22.83 2.78 -4.85
C GLU A 90 22.09 1.69 -5.65
N ILE A 91 21.99 0.47 -5.12
CA ILE A 91 21.26 -0.64 -5.76
C ILE A 91 19.77 -0.30 -5.87
N ILE A 92 19.18 0.28 -4.81
CA ILE A 92 17.77 0.71 -4.81
C ILE A 92 17.53 1.77 -5.88
N ILE A 93 18.33 2.83 -5.90
CA ILE A 93 18.15 3.95 -6.83
C ILE A 93 18.33 3.48 -8.28
N SER A 94 19.43 2.79 -8.58
CA SER A 94 19.73 2.33 -9.93
C SER A 94 18.66 1.38 -10.47
N THR A 95 18.17 0.45 -9.64
CA THR A 95 17.12 -0.48 -10.06
C THR A 95 15.77 0.23 -10.20
N LEU A 96 15.39 1.14 -9.31
CA LEU A 96 14.13 1.88 -9.50
C LEU A 96 14.15 2.77 -10.75
N GLU A 97 15.31 3.29 -11.13
CA GLU A 97 15.46 4.08 -12.35
C GLU A 97 15.28 3.23 -13.62
N SER A 98 15.73 1.98 -13.63
CA SER A 98 15.51 1.08 -14.78
C SER A 98 14.02 0.72 -15.00
N TYR A 99 13.18 0.88 -13.98
CA TYR A 99 11.73 0.66 -14.03
C TYR A 99 10.90 1.95 -14.16
N LYS A 100 11.53 3.11 -14.42
CA LYS A 100 10.85 4.42 -14.42
C LYS A 100 9.62 4.47 -15.33
N ASP A 101 9.71 3.88 -16.52
CA ASP A 101 8.63 3.93 -17.52
C ASP A 101 7.41 3.13 -17.03
N SER A 102 7.64 2.02 -16.32
CA SER A 102 6.56 1.25 -15.69
C SER A 102 5.86 2.04 -14.59
N PHE A 103 6.54 2.94 -13.89
CA PHE A 103 5.94 3.80 -12.86
C PHE A 103 5.15 4.99 -13.44
N LEU A 104 5.32 5.26 -14.73
CA LEU A 104 4.66 6.36 -15.47
C LEU A 104 3.62 5.85 -16.47
N SER A 105 3.48 4.55 -16.65
CA SER A 105 2.52 3.94 -17.57
C SER A 105 1.14 3.80 -16.92
N TRP A 106 0.14 4.55 -17.41
CA TRP A 106 -1.26 4.40 -16.97
C TRP A 106 -1.75 2.96 -17.10
N ASN A 107 -1.41 2.28 -18.20
CA ASN A 107 -1.82 0.89 -18.48
C ASN A 107 -1.38 -0.09 -17.38
N THR A 108 -0.29 0.20 -16.66
CA THR A 108 0.18 -0.62 -15.53
C THR A 108 -0.71 -0.48 -14.29
N TYR A 109 -1.41 0.66 -14.15
CA TYR A 109 -2.15 1.01 -12.93
C TYR A 109 -3.66 1.06 -13.11
N GLU A 110 -4.15 1.26 -14.33
CA GLU A 110 -5.56 1.46 -14.65
C GLU A 110 -6.46 0.44 -13.96
N GLN A 111 -6.27 -0.85 -14.23
CA GLN A 111 -7.12 -1.91 -13.67
C GLN A 111 -7.17 -1.88 -12.13
N MET A 112 -6.01 -1.67 -11.47
CA MET A 112 -5.91 -1.61 -10.02
C MET A 112 -6.58 -0.34 -9.46
N ILE A 113 -6.48 0.78 -10.15
CA ILE A 113 -7.12 2.05 -9.80
C ILE A 113 -8.64 1.93 -9.98
N THR A 114 -9.10 1.39 -11.10
CA THR A 114 -10.51 1.10 -11.40
C THR A 114 -11.14 0.24 -10.30
N GLN A 115 -10.49 -0.87 -9.91
CA GLN A 115 -10.99 -1.72 -8.82
C GLN A 115 -11.10 -0.95 -7.50
N LYS A 116 -10.17 -0.03 -7.21
CA LYS A 116 -10.23 0.79 -5.99
C LYS A 116 -11.35 1.81 -6.04
N ILE A 117 -11.60 2.42 -7.20
CA ILE A 117 -12.74 3.31 -7.41
C ILE A 117 -14.03 2.54 -7.11
N PHE A 118 -14.24 1.37 -7.70
CA PHE A 118 -15.41 0.54 -7.41
C PHE A 118 -15.53 0.20 -5.91
N ASN A 119 -14.45 -0.26 -5.27
CA ASN A 119 -14.46 -0.55 -3.83
C ASN A 119 -14.85 0.66 -2.96
N TYR A 120 -14.54 1.89 -3.39
CA TYR A 120 -14.95 3.11 -2.69
C TYR A 120 -16.39 3.51 -3.00
N LEU A 121 -16.82 3.34 -4.25
CA LEU A 121 -18.20 3.61 -4.67
C LEU A 121 -19.18 2.64 -3.99
N GLU A 122 -18.83 1.36 -3.83
CA GLU A 122 -19.61 0.39 -3.03
C GLU A 122 -19.79 0.83 -1.57
N LYS A 123 -18.78 1.51 -1.03
CA LYS A 123 -18.81 2.11 0.32
C LYS A 123 -19.49 3.48 0.34
N ASN A 124 -20.03 3.91 -0.80
CA ASN A 124 -20.69 5.17 -1.03
C ASN A 124 -19.82 6.37 -0.60
N LYS A 125 -18.55 6.36 -1.03
CA LYS A 125 -17.64 7.49 -0.86
C LYS A 125 -17.87 8.49 -1.99
N SER A 126 -17.81 9.78 -1.65
CA SER A 126 -17.92 10.88 -2.62
C SER A 126 -16.80 10.86 -3.66
N LYS A 127 -17.06 11.44 -4.84
CA LYS A 127 -16.04 11.62 -5.89
C LYS A 127 -14.82 12.37 -5.33
N LYS A 128 -15.07 13.45 -4.56
CA LYS A 128 -14.01 14.23 -3.90
C LYS A 128 -13.10 13.39 -3.00
N TYR A 129 -13.68 12.51 -2.18
CA TYR A 129 -12.91 11.63 -1.31
C TYR A 129 -12.03 10.66 -2.11
N ILE A 130 -12.63 10.04 -3.13
CA ILE A 130 -11.97 9.05 -3.98
C ILE A 130 -10.80 9.70 -4.71
N PHE A 131 -11.05 10.82 -5.38
CA PHE A 131 -10.04 11.60 -6.07
C PHE A 131 -8.90 12.00 -5.13
N GLY A 132 -9.19 12.64 -4.00
CA GLY A 132 -8.16 13.07 -3.05
C GLY A 132 -7.28 11.91 -2.56
N THR A 133 -7.89 10.77 -2.25
CA THR A 133 -7.17 9.59 -1.78
C THR A 133 -6.29 8.96 -2.86
N LEU A 134 -6.83 8.81 -4.07
CA LEU A 134 -6.11 8.16 -5.17
C LEU A 134 -5.05 9.09 -5.77
N SER A 135 -5.36 10.36 -6.01
CA SER A 135 -4.44 11.36 -6.55
C SER A 135 -3.26 11.68 -5.63
N GLN A 136 -3.40 11.48 -4.32
CA GLN A 136 -2.26 11.56 -3.39
C GLN A 136 -1.33 10.34 -3.55
N LYS A 137 -1.90 9.14 -3.72
CA LYS A 137 -1.15 7.90 -3.84
C LYS A 137 -0.52 7.71 -5.22
N TYR A 138 -1.21 8.14 -6.25
CA TYR A 138 -0.91 7.99 -7.67
C TYR A 138 -0.75 9.36 -8.30
N SER A 139 0.25 10.11 -7.82
CA SER A 139 0.45 11.52 -8.18
C SER A 139 0.65 11.80 -9.66
N ASN A 140 1.10 10.78 -10.41
CA ASN A 140 1.36 10.89 -11.85
C ASN A 140 0.09 10.76 -12.69
N PHE A 141 -1.01 10.26 -12.11
CA PHE A 141 -2.21 9.86 -12.85
C PHE A 141 -3.44 10.67 -12.47
N LYS A 142 -3.27 11.92 -12.05
CA LYS A 142 -4.37 12.73 -11.52
C LYS A 142 -5.46 12.97 -12.56
N ASN A 143 -5.07 13.21 -13.82
CA ASN A 143 -6.02 13.52 -14.89
C ASN A 143 -6.80 12.27 -15.27
N GLU A 144 -6.11 11.14 -15.44
CA GLU A 144 -6.66 9.84 -15.77
C GLU A 144 -7.62 9.35 -14.67
N ILE A 145 -7.24 9.54 -13.40
CA ILE A 145 -8.13 9.27 -12.25
C ILE A 145 -9.37 10.15 -12.31
N GLN A 146 -9.25 11.43 -12.66
CA GLN A 146 -10.39 12.35 -12.73
C GLN A 146 -11.35 11.96 -13.86
N GLU A 147 -10.84 11.64 -15.04
CA GLU A 147 -11.62 11.20 -16.20
C GLU A 147 -12.36 9.90 -15.90
N LEU A 148 -11.64 8.88 -15.42
CA LEU A 148 -12.20 7.60 -15.04
C LEU A 148 -13.27 7.74 -13.95
N LEU A 149 -13.04 8.62 -12.97
CA LEU A 149 -14.01 8.86 -11.90
C LEU A 149 -15.26 9.57 -12.42
N ASN A 150 -15.13 10.46 -13.39
CA ASN A 150 -16.27 11.14 -14.01
C ASN A 150 -17.16 10.16 -14.79
N GLU A 151 -16.55 9.18 -15.47
CA GLU A 151 -17.26 8.13 -16.19
C GLU A 151 -17.97 7.15 -15.24
N LEU A 152 -17.26 6.65 -14.22
CA LEU A 152 -17.74 5.56 -13.38
C LEU A 152 -18.66 6.00 -12.24
N SER A 153 -18.52 7.24 -11.76
CA SER A 153 -19.19 7.64 -10.52
C SER A 153 -20.63 8.07 -10.76
N PRO A 154 -21.58 7.56 -9.96
CA PRO A 154 -22.98 7.94 -10.04
C PRO A 154 -23.19 9.42 -9.72
N ASP A 155 -24.43 9.87 -9.91
CA ASP A 155 -24.86 11.18 -9.45
C ASP A 155 -24.64 11.34 -7.94
N GLU A 156 -24.07 12.49 -7.55
CA GLU A 156 -23.70 12.74 -6.15
C GLU A 156 -24.94 12.96 -5.26
N MET A 157 -25.96 13.63 -5.77
CA MET A 157 -27.20 13.89 -5.03
C MET A 157 -27.92 12.57 -4.74
N GLU A 158 -27.99 11.67 -5.72
CA GLU A 158 -28.59 10.35 -5.56
C GLU A 158 -27.81 9.48 -4.55
N SER A 159 -26.48 9.56 -4.58
CA SER A 159 -25.60 8.88 -3.63
C SER A 159 -25.85 9.34 -2.19
N ILE A 160 -26.01 10.65 -1.99
CA ILE A 160 -26.35 11.23 -0.68
C ILE A 160 -27.77 10.82 -0.26
N ARG A 161 -28.77 10.89 -1.16
CA ARG A 161 -30.16 10.49 -0.88
C ARG A 161 -30.24 9.04 -0.41
N THR A 162 -29.57 8.13 -1.12
CA THR A 162 -29.53 6.70 -0.77
C THR A 162 -28.92 6.46 0.62
N GLU A 163 -27.81 7.13 0.95
CA GLU A 163 -27.21 7.00 2.29
C GLU A 163 -28.07 7.65 3.38
N TYR A 164 -28.64 8.81 3.08
CA TYR A 164 -29.50 9.54 3.99
C TYR A 164 -30.71 8.69 4.38
N ALA A 165 -31.39 8.07 3.42
CA ALA A 165 -32.50 7.16 3.67
C ALA A 165 -32.13 5.98 4.59
N LYS A 166 -30.94 5.39 4.39
CA LYS A 166 -30.41 4.32 5.26
C LYS A 166 -30.14 4.80 6.69
N LEU A 167 -29.67 6.03 6.83
CA LEU A 167 -29.33 6.62 8.13
C LEU A 167 -30.58 7.14 8.86
N SER A 168 -31.55 7.71 8.16
CA SER A 168 -32.82 8.17 8.73
C SER A 168 -33.69 7.02 9.23
N GLY A 169 -33.53 5.80 8.68
CA GLY A 169 -34.13 4.60 9.26
C GLY A 169 -33.50 4.15 10.59
N LYS A 170 -32.29 4.66 10.93
CA LYS A 170 -31.53 4.28 12.13
C LYS A 170 -31.47 5.36 13.21
N TYR A 171 -31.74 6.61 12.84
CA TYR A 171 -31.59 7.79 13.67
C TYR A 171 -32.82 8.68 13.52
N ASP A 172 -33.28 9.27 14.63
CA ASP A 172 -34.41 10.18 14.64
C ASP A 172 -34.02 11.52 13.98
N VAL A 173 -34.59 11.79 12.81
CA VAL A 173 -34.34 13.00 12.03
C VAL A 173 -34.92 14.27 12.67
N THR A 174 -35.87 14.13 13.59
CA THR A 174 -36.46 15.27 14.33
C THR A 174 -35.57 15.71 15.49
N ASN A 175 -34.73 14.81 15.98
CA ASN A 175 -33.76 15.10 17.03
C ASN A 175 -32.49 15.77 16.45
N ARG A 176 -32.25 17.01 16.85
CA ARG A 176 -31.09 17.80 16.37
C ARG A 176 -29.73 17.11 16.61
N LYS A 177 -29.55 16.40 17.72
CA LYS A 177 -28.28 15.70 18.00
C LYS A 177 -28.09 14.51 17.06
N GLU A 178 -29.15 13.79 16.76
CA GLU A 178 -29.10 12.63 15.86
C GLU A 178 -28.96 13.06 14.40
N GLN A 179 -29.65 14.13 14.00
CA GLN A 179 -29.47 14.79 12.72
C GLN A 179 -28.00 15.18 12.49
N GLN A 180 -27.32 15.72 13.51
CA GLN A 180 -25.90 16.05 13.42
C GLN A 180 -25.02 14.80 13.23
N LYS A 181 -25.38 13.65 13.82
CA LYS A 181 -24.68 12.37 13.59
C LYS A 181 -24.82 11.91 12.14
N ILE A 182 -26.00 12.07 11.54
CA ILE A 182 -26.24 11.75 10.12
C ILE A 182 -25.31 12.60 9.24
N ILE A 183 -25.29 13.92 9.46
CA ILE A 183 -24.41 14.84 8.72
C ILE A 183 -22.96 14.43 8.89
N GLN A 184 -22.51 14.17 10.12
CA GLN A 184 -21.13 13.77 10.39
C GLN A 184 -20.74 12.51 9.61
N LYS A 185 -21.62 11.49 9.57
CA LYS A 185 -21.38 10.25 8.82
C LYS A 185 -21.27 10.49 7.30
N LEU A 186 -22.08 11.39 6.75
CA LEU A 186 -22.01 11.79 5.35
C LEU A 186 -20.73 12.58 5.06
N CYS A 187 -20.32 13.51 5.93
CA CYS A 187 -19.04 14.21 5.81
C CYS A 187 -17.84 13.27 5.88
N MET A 188 -17.89 12.20 6.70
CA MET A 188 -16.85 11.15 6.73
C MET A 188 -16.77 10.32 5.44
N LYS A 189 -17.82 10.36 4.61
CA LYS A 189 -17.81 9.81 3.23
C LYS A 189 -17.28 10.84 2.20
N GLY A 190 -17.02 12.07 2.64
CA GLY A 190 -16.41 13.16 1.90
C GLY A 190 -17.40 14.06 1.14
N PHE A 191 -18.70 13.86 1.34
CA PHE A 191 -19.72 14.74 0.78
C PHE A 191 -19.63 16.14 1.42
N SER A 192 -19.90 17.17 0.63
CA SER A 192 -19.89 18.55 1.12
C SER A 192 -21.08 18.80 2.05
N TYR A 193 -20.87 19.61 3.09
CA TYR A 193 -21.95 19.97 4.03
C TYR A 193 -23.13 20.63 3.33
N ASP A 194 -22.85 21.49 2.35
CA ASP A 194 -23.89 22.23 1.63
C ASP A 194 -24.75 21.29 0.77
N THR A 195 -24.11 20.36 0.03
CA THR A 195 -24.83 19.35 -0.76
C THR A 195 -25.67 18.44 0.14
N ILE A 196 -25.14 18.03 1.30
CA ILE A 196 -25.90 17.25 2.30
C ILE A 196 -27.14 18.03 2.75
N LYS A 197 -26.99 19.32 3.08
CA LYS A 197 -28.11 20.14 3.55
C LYS A 197 -29.18 20.33 2.48
N LYS A 198 -28.81 20.49 1.21
CA LYS A 198 -29.77 20.53 0.09
C LYS A 198 -30.61 19.27 0.04
N VAL A 199 -29.96 18.10 0.06
CA VAL A 199 -30.66 16.79 0.04
C VAL A 199 -31.60 16.64 1.24
N MET A 200 -31.16 17.04 2.43
CA MET A 200 -32.00 16.96 3.64
C MET A 200 -33.21 17.89 3.61
N ARG A 201 -33.14 18.98 2.84
CA ARG A 201 -34.25 19.93 2.63
C ARG A 201 -35.15 19.55 1.46
N GLY A 202 -34.77 18.55 0.66
CA GLY A 202 -35.46 18.16 -0.56
C GLY A 202 -35.18 19.08 -1.75
N GLU A 203 -34.12 19.89 -1.68
CA GLU A 203 -33.67 20.77 -2.77
C GLU A 203 -32.92 19.96 -3.84
N GLU A 204 -33.10 20.32 -5.12
CA GLU A 204 -32.34 19.80 -6.28
C GLU A 204 -30.96 20.48 -6.42
#